data_AF-A0A1Q9ENF6-F1
#
_entry.id   AF-A0A1Q9ENF6-F1
#
_cell.length_a   1.000
_cell.length_b   1.000
_cell.length_c   1.000
_cell.angle_alpha   90.00
_cell.angle_beta   90.00
_cell.angle_gamma   90.00
#
_symmetry.space_group_name_H-M   'P 1'
#
loop_
_entity.id
_entity.type
_entity.pdbx_description
1 polymer ?
#
loop_
_entity_poly.entity_id
_entity_poly.type
_entity_poly.pdbx_seq_one_letter_code
_entity_poly.pdbx_strand_id
1 'polypeptide(L)'
;MSLYRRAMSEKQELYSDSTPRLSRLVAYVCATPRGSTPEGLLRLRQAAVLLGATTSHWPDRCAITDAPVSRAGLVEFSSLDPLAFRLIGCAASSREEALAELTDVLRSLQGRAQPEQAERLSALADELR
;
A
#
# COMPACT_ATOMS: atom_id res chain seq x y z
N MET A 1 -53.19 -15.40 25.67
CA MET A 1 -52.02 -15.05 24.84
C MET A 1 -51.45 -16.33 24.24
N SER A 2 -51.25 -16.37 22.91
CA SER A 2 -50.89 -17.58 22.16
C SER A 2 -49.50 -18.12 22.55
N LEU A 3 -49.43 -19.42 22.89
CA LEU A 3 -48.19 -20.18 23.13
C LEU A 3 -47.18 -20.03 21.98
N TYR A 4 -47.67 -19.74 20.77
CA TYR A 4 -46.87 -19.51 19.57
C TYR A 4 -45.97 -18.26 19.67
N ARG A 5 -46.42 -17.20 20.36
CA ARG A 5 -45.58 -16.00 20.59
C ARG A 5 -44.44 -16.28 21.56
N ARG A 6 -44.67 -17.15 22.55
CA ARG A 6 -43.66 -17.49 23.56
C ARG A 6 -42.55 -18.34 22.96
N ALA A 7 -42.91 -19.34 22.14
CA ALA A 7 -41.95 -20.16 21.39
C ALA A 7 -41.12 -19.37 20.35
N MET A 8 -41.69 -18.31 19.75
CA MET A 8 -40.96 -17.43 18.83
C MET A 8 -40.04 -16.45 19.57
N SER A 9 -40.42 -15.98 20.76
CA SER A 9 -39.58 -15.13 21.61
C SER A 9 -38.38 -15.90 22.17
N GLU A 10 -38.58 -17.15 22.60
CA GLU A 10 -37.50 -18.03 23.10
C GLU A 10 -36.55 -18.47 21.98
N LYS A 11 -37.03 -18.62 20.72
CA LYS A 11 -36.15 -18.83 19.57
C LYS A 11 -35.36 -17.59 19.16
N GLN A 12 -35.88 -16.40 19.44
CA GLN A 12 -35.23 -15.14 19.07
C GLN A 12 -34.10 -14.78 20.05
N GLU A 13 -34.16 -15.24 21.31
CA GLU A 13 -33.09 -15.08 22.30
C GLU A 13 -31.94 -16.10 22.14
N LEU A 14 -32.16 -17.22 21.45
CA LEU A 14 -31.13 -18.22 21.12
C LEU A 14 -30.19 -17.80 19.98
N TYR A 15 -30.50 -16.68 19.30
CA TYR A 15 -29.57 -15.97 18.42
C TYR A 15 -29.06 -14.69 19.10
N SER A 16 -28.76 -14.80 20.40
CA SER A 16 -27.72 -13.97 21.02
C SER A 16 -26.48 -14.09 20.13
N ASP A 17 -26.23 -13.05 19.33
CA ASP A 17 -25.31 -12.99 18.19
C ASP A 17 -23.84 -12.92 18.68
N SER A 18 -23.46 -13.79 19.63
CA SER A 18 -22.15 -13.89 20.25
C SER A 18 -21.26 -14.96 19.62
N THR A 19 -21.67 -15.55 18.50
CA THR A 19 -20.73 -16.30 17.66
C THR A 19 -19.70 -15.30 17.12
N PRO A 20 -18.40 -15.44 17.44
CA PRO A 20 -17.39 -14.55 16.87
C PRO A 20 -17.45 -14.70 15.35
N ARG A 21 -17.96 -13.67 14.67
CA ARG A 21 -17.94 -13.61 13.21
C ARG A 21 -16.46 -13.61 12.85
N LEU A 22 -15.98 -14.70 12.26
CA LEU A 22 -14.61 -14.79 11.76
C LEU A 22 -14.42 -13.64 10.76
N SER A 23 -13.69 -12.61 11.17
CA SER A 23 -13.22 -11.55 10.30
C SER A 23 -12.25 -12.18 9.31
N ARG A 24 -12.73 -12.39 8.07
CA ARG A 24 -11.87 -12.87 6.99
C ARG A 24 -11.05 -11.70 6.48
N LEU A 25 -9.76 -11.69 6.82
CA LEU A 25 -8.78 -10.83 6.17
C LEU A 25 -8.41 -11.48 4.83
N VAL A 26 -8.56 -10.73 3.75
CA VAL A 26 -8.19 -11.17 2.40
C VAL A 26 -7.22 -10.14 1.83
N ALA A 27 -6.07 -10.61 1.35
CA ALA A 27 -5.12 -9.81 0.61
C ALA A 27 -5.16 -10.20 -0.87
N TYR A 28 -5.28 -9.21 -1.75
CA TYR A 28 -5.16 -9.41 -3.18
C TYR A 28 -3.69 -9.31 -3.58
N VAL A 29 -3.11 -10.44 -4.00
CA VAL A 29 -1.73 -10.50 -4.50
C VAL A 29 -1.77 -11.01 -5.94
N CYS A 30 -1.37 -10.16 -6.88
CA CYS A 30 -1.28 -10.51 -8.29
C CYS A 30 0.18 -10.73 -8.68
N ALA A 31 0.48 -11.86 -9.32
CA ALA A 31 1.78 -12.07 -9.93
C ALA A 31 1.83 -11.34 -11.27
N THR A 32 2.63 -10.28 -11.37
CA THR A 32 2.86 -9.55 -12.63
C THR A 32 4.33 -9.70 -13.04
N PRO A 33 4.63 -10.37 -14.16
CA PRO A 33 5.99 -10.45 -14.66
C PRO A 33 6.53 -9.06 -14.97
N ARG A 34 7.79 -8.84 -14.61
CA ARG A 34 8.44 -7.54 -14.82
C ARG A 34 8.53 -7.16 -16.29
N GLY A 35 8.91 -8.13 -17.14
CA GLY A 35 9.05 -7.92 -18.58
C GLY A 35 7.74 -7.56 -19.30
N SER A 36 6.58 -7.82 -18.70
CA SER A 36 5.28 -7.44 -19.25
C SER A 36 4.72 -6.15 -18.62
N THR A 37 5.43 -5.54 -17.68
CA THR A 37 4.98 -4.33 -16.98
C THR A 37 5.65 -3.10 -17.58
N PRO A 38 4.91 -2.09 -18.07
CA PRO A 38 5.51 -0.85 -18.56
C PRO A 38 6.36 -0.15 -17.49
N GLU A 39 7.51 0.39 -17.86
CA GLU A 39 8.42 1.06 -16.91
C GLU A 39 7.72 2.20 -16.16
N GLY A 40 6.89 2.99 -16.84
CA GLY A 40 6.11 4.05 -16.21
C GLY A 40 5.21 3.55 -15.08
N LEU A 41 4.68 2.33 -15.18
CA LEU A 41 3.85 1.73 -14.14
C LEU A 41 4.70 1.26 -12.95
N LEU A 42 5.90 0.72 -13.20
CA LEU A 42 6.86 0.39 -12.14
C LEU A 42 7.26 1.64 -11.35
N ARG A 43 7.53 2.75 -12.06
CA ARG A 43 7.82 4.05 -11.44
C ARG A 43 6.65 4.58 -10.61
N LEU A 44 5.41 4.39 -11.07
CA LEU A 44 4.23 4.77 -10.30
C LEU A 44 4.06 3.94 -9.02
N ARG A 45 4.38 2.63 -9.04
CA ARG A 45 4.37 1.78 -7.85
C ARG A 45 5.45 2.21 -6.84
N GLN A 46 6.66 2.48 -7.31
CA GLN A 46 7.75 3.04 -6.49
C GLN A 46 7.33 4.36 -5.84
N ALA A 47 6.74 5.27 -6.62
CA ALA A 47 6.23 6.54 -6.11
C ALA A 47 5.11 6.34 -5.08
N ALA A 48 4.16 5.43 -5.33
CA ALA A 48 3.09 5.15 -4.38
C ALA A 48 3.63 4.65 -3.04
N VAL A 49 4.63 3.77 -3.05
CA VAL A 49 5.26 3.27 -1.82
C VAL A 49 6.01 4.38 -1.08
N LEU A 50 6.77 5.23 -1.80
CA LEU A 50 7.45 6.38 -1.20
C LEU A 50 6.48 7.38 -0.56
N LEU A 51 5.29 7.56 -1.13
CA LEU A 51 4.29 8.50 -0.64
C LEU A 51 3.36 7.89 0.42
N GLY A 52 3.45 6.58 0.68
CA GLY A 52 2.44 5.86 1.46
C GLY A 52 1.05 5.92 0.84
N ALA A 53 0.98 6.07 -0.48
CA ALA A 53 -0.25 6.25 -1.23
C ALA A 53 -0.87 4.90 -1.64
N THR A 54 -2.19 4.89 -1.79
CA THR A 54 -2.91 3.72 -2.29
C THR A 54 -2.80 3.64 -3.80
N THR A 55 -2.39 2.48 -4.33
CA THR A 55 -2.53 2.18 -5.76
C THR A 55 -3.92 1.62 -6.04
N SER A 56 -4.35 1.61 -7.30
CA SER A 56 -5.55 0.86 -7.67
C SER A 56 -5.28 -0.65 -7.55
N HIS A 57 -6.33 -1.44 -7.36
CA HIS A 57 -6.24 -2.91 -7.31
C HIS A 57 -5.96 -3.55 -8.67
N TRP A 58 -5.97 -2.76 -9.75
CA TRP A 58 -5.72 -3.25 -11.10
C TRP A 58 -4.22 -3.29 -11.38
N PRO A 59 -3.69 -4.41 -11.89
CA PRO A 59 -2.26 -4.60 -12.07
C PRO A 59 -1.64 -3.63 -13.09
N ASP A 60 -2.45 -3.11 -14.02
CA ASP A 60 -2.09 -2.22 -15.12
C ASP A 60 -2.49 -0.75 -14.89
N ARG A 61 -3.20 -0.45 -13.78
CA ARG A 61 -3.62 0.93 -13.46
C ARG A 61 -3.10 1.32 -12.10
N CYS A 62 -2.23 2.33 -12.05
CA CYS A 62 -1.77 2.93 -10.82
C CYS A 62 -2.22 4.39 -10.78
N ALA A 63 -3.30 4.67 -10.06
CA ALA A 63 -3.69 6.03 -9.70
C ALA A 63 -3.15 6.29 -8.30
N ILE A 64 -2.25 7.26 -8.16
CA ILE A 64 -1.84 7.80 -6.87
C ILE A 64 -2.92 8.80 -6.50
N THR A 65 -3.78 8.45 -5.54
CA THR A 65 -4.79 9.39 -5.02
C THR A 65 -4.09 10.44 -4.16
N ASP A 66 -4.67 11.64 -4.04
CA ASP A 66 -4.13 12.80 -3.29
C ASP A 66 -4.06 12.59 -1.77
N ALA A 67 -3.99 11.34 -1.30
CA ALA A 67 -3.82 11.04 0.10
C ALA A 67 -2.56 11.76 0.60
N PRO A 68 -2.65 12.48 1.74
CA PRO A 68 -1.49 13.16 2.30
C PRO A 68 -0.39 12.13 2.56
N VAL A 69 0.85 12.46 2.20
CA VAL A 69 2.03 11.63 2.50
C VAL A 69 1.97 11.20 3.96
N SER A 70 1.63 9.94 4.18
CA SER A 70 1.38 9.43 5.52
C SER A 70 2.65 8.79 6.04
N ARG A 71 3.24 9.40 7.08
CA ARG A 71 4.36 8.79 7.82
C ARG A 71 4.00 7.42 8.40
N ALA A 72 2.72 7.14 8.64
CA ALA A 72 2.27 5.86 9.18
C ALA A 72 2.37 4.68 8.19
N GLY A 73 2.68 4.96 6.91
CA GLY A 73 2.86 3.95 5.87
C GLY A 73 4.24 3.99 5.19
N LEU A 74 5.16 4.83 5.66
CA LEU A 74 6.55 4.81 5.20
C LEU A 74 7.17 3.51 5.69
N VAL A 75 7.35 2.58 4.77
CA VAL A 75 8.14 1.40 5.00
C VAL A 75 9.55 1.87 5.38
N GLU A 76 10.09 1.41 6.51
CA GLU A 76 11.50 1.62 6.81
C GLU A 76 12.33 0.89 5.75
N PHE A 77 12.66 1.57 4.66
CA PHE A 77 13.46 1.03 3.56
C PHE A 77 14.81 0.53 4.05
N SER A 78 15.30 1.08 5.16
CA SER A 78 16.53 0.68 5.83
C SER A 78 16.49 -0.76 6.39
N SER A 79 15.30 -1.32 6.60
CA SER A 79 15.09 -2.68 7.13
C SER A 79 14.68 -3.71 6.07
N LEU A 80 14.44 -3.27 4.83
CA LEU A 80 13.94 -4.14 3.77
C LEU A 80 15.01 -5.06 3.21
N ASP A 81 14.60 -6.30 2.95
CA ASP A 81 15.37 -7.26 2.17
C ASP A 81 15.48 -6.79 0.70
N PRO A 82 16.62 -7.03 0.01
CA PRO A 82 16.77 -6.76 -1.42
C PRO A 82 15.60 -7.27 -2.30
N LEU A 83 15.00 -8.41 -1.94
CA LEU A 83 13.85 -8.97 -2.64
C LEU A 83 12.61 -8.07 -2.54
N ALA A 84 12.40 -7.38 -1.41
CA ALA A 84 11.26 -6.49 -1.22
C ALA A 84 11.28 -5.31 -2.19
N PHE A 85 12.47 -4.75 -2.49
CA PHE A 85 12.61 -3.69 -3.48
C PHE A 85 12.17 -4.13 -4.88
N ARG A 86 12.44 -5.40 -5.25
CA ARG A 86 11.98 -5.96 -6.53
C ARG A 86 10.47 -6.05 -6.61
N LEU A 87 9.79 -6.34 -5.49
CA LEU A 87 8.32 -6.38 -5.42
C LEU A 87 7.69 -4.99 -5.61
N ILE A 88 8.38 -3.94 -5.16
CA ILE A 88 7.96 -2.54 -5.33
C ILE A 88 8.24 -2.03 -6.76
N GLY A 89 9.08 -2.75 -7.52
CA GLY A 89 9.34 -2.49 -8.93
C GLY A 89 10.77 -2.10 -9.26
N CYS A 90 11.70 -2.08 -8.28
CA CYS A 90 13.12 -1.78 -8.52
C CYS A 90 13.81 -2.82 -9.40
N ALA A 91 14.76 -2.38 -10.23
CA ALA A 91 15.55 -3.25 -11.11
C ALA A 91 16.81 -3.79 -10.46
N ALA A 92 17.26 -3.06 -9.45
CA ALA A 92 18.40 -3.29 -8.63
C ALA A 92 18.63 -4.76 -8.25
N SER A 93 19.89 -5.14 -8.33
CA SER A 93 20.41 -6.42 -7.84
C SER A 93 21.01 -6.30 -6.45
N SER A 94 21.25 -5.08 -5.97
CA SER A 94 21.69 -4.76 -4.62
C SER A 94 20.74 -3.79 -3.93
N ARG A 95 20.89 -3.63 -2.62
CA ARG A 95 20.13 -2.65 -1.85
C ARG A 95 20.52 -1.22 -2.23
N GLU A 96 21.81 -0.99 -2.43
CA GLU A 96 22.36 0.32 -2.79
C GLU A 96 21.80 0.81 -4.13
N GLU A 97 21.74 -0.08 -5.12
CA GLU A 97 21.10 0.21 -6.41
C GLU A 97 19.61 0.52 -6.25
N ALA A 98 18.91 -0.21 -5.36
CA ALA A 98 17.49 0.00 -5.15
C ALA A 98 17.19 1.36 -4.51
N LEU A 99 18.00 1.74 -3.51
CA LEU A 99 17.90 3.05 -2.86
C LEU A 99 18.22 4.18 -3.83
N ALA A 100 19.20 3.98 -4.73
CA ALA A 100 19.51 4.94 -5.78
C ALA A 100 18.32 5.12 -6.76
N GLU A 101 17.68 4.03 -7.19
CA GLU A 101 16.48 4.09 -8.03
C GLU A 101 15.33 4.84 -7.33
N LEU A 102 15.08 4.54 -6.05
CA LEU A 102 14.04 5.21 -5.27
C LEU A 102 14.34 6.71 -5.08
N THR A 103 15.61 7.05 -4.87
CA THR A 103 16.05 8.45 -4.78
C THR A 103 15.78 9.19 -6.10
N ASP A 104 16.02 8.55 -7.24
CA ASP A 104 15.72 9.12 -8.56
C ASP A 104 14.22 9.35 -8.77
N VAL A 105 13.38 8.42 -8.32
CA VAL A 105 11.91 8.60 -8.33
C VAL A 105 11.51 9.77 -7.45
N LEU A 106 12.08 9.87 -6.24
CA LEU A 106 11.80 10.93 -5.30
C LEU A 106 12.16 12.31 -5.85
N ARG A 107 13.33 12.45 -6.50
CA ARG A 107 13.71 13.70 -7.19
C ARG A 107 12.73 14.07 -8.29
N SER A 108 12.24 13.07 -9.05
CA SER A 108 11.23 13.31 -10.09
C SER A 108 9.90 13.83 -9.51
N LEU A 109 9.51 13.34 -8.33
CA LEU A 109 8.33 13.82 -7.60
C LEU A 109 8.54 15.25 -7.09
N GLN A 110 9.71 15.54 -6.50
CA GLN A 110 10.05 16.90 -6.02
C GLN A 110 9.95 17.95 -7.12
N GLY A 111 10.45 17.64 -8.33
CA GLY A 111 10.37 18.54 -9.48
C GLY A 111 8.95 18.85 -9.97
N ARG A 112 7.94 18.12 -9.48
CA ARG A 112 6.52 18.27 -9.83
C ARG A 112 5.66 18.67 -8.63
N ALA A 113 6.24 18.75 -7.45
CA ALA A 113 5.54 18.96 -6.19
C ALA A 113 5.21 20.44 -5.96
N GLN A 114 4.08 20.69 -5.28
CA GLN A 114 3.80 22.01 -4.71
C GLN A 114 4.77 22.30 -3.54
N PRO A 115 5.01 23.57 -3.17
CA PRO A 115 6.01 23.94 -2.16
C PRO A 115 5.86 23.19 -0.82
N GLU A 116 4.63 23.01 -0.34
CA GLU A 116 4.32 22.29 0.90
C GLU A 116 4.61 20.78 0.84
N GLN A 117 4.57 20.19 -0.36
CA GLN A 117 4.92 18.78 -0.58
C GLN A 117 6.43 18.59 -0.72
N ALA A 118 7.14 19.60 -1.24
CA ALA A 118 8.59 19.54 -1.44
C ALA A 118 9.37 19.33 -0.13
N GLU A 119 8.96 19.99 0.96
CA GLU A 119 9.57 19.84 2.28
C GLU A 119 9.45 18.40 2.82
N ARG A 120 8.27 17.79 2.67
CA ARG A 120 8.02 16.39 3.08
C ARG A 120 8.85 15.39 2.26
N LEU A 121 8.96 15.63 0.96
CA LEU A 121 9.80 14.83 0.08
C LEU A 121 11.29 15.01 0.40
N SER A 122 11.72 16.20 0.84
CA SER A 122 13.09 16.43 1.28
C SER A 122 13.43 15.61 2.53
N ALA A 123 12.52 15.57 3.52
CA ALA A 123 12.72 14.76 4.72
C ALA A 123 12.85 13.26 4.38
N LEU A 124 12.04 12.75 3.45
CA LEU A 124 12.12 11.36 2.98
C LEU A 124 13.43 11.07 2.23
N ALA A 125 14.00 12.07 1.54
CA ALA A 125 15.28 11.91 0.85
C ALA A 125 16.44 11.67 1.81
N ASP A 126 16.39 12.30 2.99
CA ASP A 126 17.40 12.10 4.02
C ASP A 126 17.30 10.70 4.67
N GLU A 127 16.11 10.10 4.72
CA GLU A 127 15.89 8.73 5.23
C GLU A 127 16.37 7.64 4.24
N LEU A 128 16.50 7.95 2.95
CA LEU A 128 17.00 7.03 1.93
C LEU A 128 18.54 7.03 1.79
N ARG A 129 19.24 7.94 2.48
CA ARG A 129 20.71 8.02 2.53
C ARG A 129 21.29 7.09 3.59
#